data_AF-A0A958GSV4-F1
#
_entry.id   AF-A0A958GSV4-F1
#
_cell.length_a   1.000
_cell.length_b   1.000
_cell.length_c   1.000
_cell.angle_alpha   90.00
_cell.angle_beta   90.00
_cell.angle_gamma   90.00
#
_symmetry.space_group_name_H-M   'P 1'
#
loop_
_entity.id
_entity.type
_entity.pdbx_description
1 polymer ?
#
loop_
_entity_poly.entity_id
_entity_poly.type
_entity_poly.pdbx_seq_one_letter_code
_entity_poly.pdbx_strand_id
1 'polypeptide(L)' 'MRVAIVHDWLVGMRGGERCLELLCERFPDAHLYTAFYRSDRLSPRLRDHRTFVSCLQDIPGSLSYYRHLLPLYP' A
#
# COMPACT_ATOMS: atom_id res chain seq x y z
N MET A 1 -18.10 -7.18 -10.29
CA MET A 1 -16.75 -7.71 -10.62
C MET A 1 -15.90 -7.61 -9.37
N ARG A 2 -15.02 -8.59 -9.06
CA ARG A 2 -14.15 -8.54 -7.88
C ARG A 2 -12.72 -8.19 -8.33
N VAL A 3 -12.17 -7.09 -7.82
CA VAL A 3 -10.84 -6.59 -8.20
C VAL A 3 -9.98 -6.46 -6.96
N ALA A 4 -8.75 -6.95 -7.06
CA ALA A 4 -7.70 -6.74 -6.07
C ALA A 4 -6.56 -5.98 -6.75
N ILE A 5 -6.10 -4.91 -6.12
CA ILE A 5 -4.94 -4.14 -6.56
C ILE A 5 -3.81 -4.42 -5.58
N VAL A 6 -2.66 -4.86 -6.07
CA VAL A 6 -1.51 -5.21 -5.24
C VAL A 6 -0.37 -4.24 -5.56
N HIS A 7 0.19 -3.60 -4.54
CA HIS A 7 1.32 -2.69 -4.65
C HIS A 7 2.36 -3.07 -3.61
N ASP A 8 3.65 -3.04 -3.96
CA ASP A 8 4.74 -3.42 -3.06
C ASP A 8 4.70 -2.64 -1.74
N TRP A 9 4.92 -1.32 -1.75
CA TRP A 9 4.99 -0.46 -0.58
C TRP A 9 4.26 0.87 -0.79
N LEU A 10 3.32 1.17 0.09
CA LEU A 10 2.63 2.46 0.15
C LEU A 10 3.22 3.33 1.26
N VAL A 11 4.49 3.69 1.11
CA VAL A 11 5.22 4.50 2.08
C VAL A 11 5.25 5.99 1.74
N GLY A 12 4.77 6.40 0.57
CA GLY A 12 4.59 7.80 0.18
C GLY A 12 4.26 7.97 -1.30
N MET A 13 3.94 9.20 -1.72
CA MET A 13 3.58 9.49 -3.12
C MET A 13 4.79 9.63 -4.05
N ARG A 14 4.92 8.75 -5.05
CA ARG A 14 5.85 8.83 -6.19
C ARG A 14 5.08 8.51 -7.49
N GLY A 15 5.80 8.16 -8.56
CA GLY A 15 5.20 7.90 -9.87
C GLY A 15 4.27 6.68 -9.87
N GLY A 16 4.64 5.60 -9.17
CA GLY A 16 3.83 4.39 -9.11
C GLY A 16 2.49 4.61 -8.40
N GLU A 17 2.52 5.38 -7.32
CA GLU A 17 1.34 5.68 -6.50
C GLU A 17 0.38 6.63 -7.21
N ARG A 18 0.87 7.49 -8.12
CA ARG A 18 0.02 8.28 -9.01
C ARG A 18 -0.75 7.39 -10.00
N CYS A 19 -0.10 6.36 -10.55
CA CYS A 19 -0.77 5.37 -11.38
C CYS A 19 -1.76 4.55 -10.56
N LEU A 20 -1.38 4.15 -9.35
CA LEU A 20 -2.26 3.43 -8.43
C LEU A 20 -3.54 4.22 -8.13
N GLU A 21 -3.41 5.52 -7.87
CA GLU A 21 -4.55 6.39 -7.58
C GLU A 21 -5.59 6.39 -8.72
N LEU A 22 -5.13 6.40 -9.98
CA LEU A 22 -6.01 6.28 -11.14
C LEU A 22 -6.68 4.90 -11.25
N LEU A 23 -5.96 3.84 -10.87
CA LEU A 23 -6.53 2.49 -10.82
C LEU A 23 -7.61 2.40 -9.74
N CYS A 24 -7.37 2.95 -8.55
CA CYS A 24 -8.35 3.02 -7.47
C CYS A 24 -9.56 3.89 -7.85
N GLU A 25 -9.36 4.96 -8.63
CA GLU A 25 -10.46 5.77 -9.17
C GLU A 25 -11.32 4.97 -10.15
N ARG A 26 -10.69 4.13 -10.99
CA ARG A 26 -11.42 3.27 -11.92
C ARG A 26 -12.14 2.12 -11.22
N PHE A 27 -11.59 1.63 -10.11
CA PHE A 27 -12.11 0.51 -9.34
C PHE A 27 -12.35 0.90 -7.87
N PRO A 28 -13.38 1.70 -7.58
CA PRO A 28 -13.62 2.25 -6.24
C PRO A 28 -13.86 1.18 -5.17
N ASP A 29 -14.38 0.01 -5.56
CA ASP A 29 -14.65 -1.12 -4.68
C ASP A 29 -13.50 -2.14 -4.60
N ALA A 30 -12.36 -1.87 -5.24
CA ALA A 30 -11.23 -2.78 -5.19
C ALA A 30 -10.66 -2.89 -3.76
N HIS A 31 -10.05 -4.04 -3.47
CA HIS A 31 -9.25 -4.19 -2.26
C HIS A 31 -7.79 -3.91 -2.61
N LEU A 32 -7.15 -3.04 -1.85
CA LEU A 32 -5.74 -2.70 -2.00
C LEU A 32 -4.90 -3.54 -1.04
N TYR A 33 -3.91 -4.25 -1.55
CA TYR A 33 -2.98 -5.04 -0.74
C TYR A 33 -1.58 -4.46 -0.87
N THR A 34 -0.90 -4.29 0.25
CA THR A 34 0.49 -3.82 0.28
C THR A 34 1.29 -4.41 1.43
N ALA A 35 2.62 -4.51 1.29
CA ALA A 35 3.45 -5.02 2.37
C ALA A 35 3.63 -3.99 3.50
N PHE A 36 3.74 -2.71 3.17
CA PHE A 36 3.88 -1.62 4.15
C PHE A 36 3.03 -0.44 3.75
N TYR A 37 2.32 0.13 4.72
CA TYR A 37 1.40 1.24 4.52
C TYR A 37 1.67 2.36 5.51
N ARG A 38 1.85 3.58 4.98
CA ARG A 38 2.08 4.79 5.75
C ARG A 38 1.12 5.90 5.30
N SER A 39 -0.03 5.97 5.95
CA SER A 39 -1.15 6.84 5.57
C SER A 39 -0.81 8.34 5.57
N ASP A 40 0.07 8.82 6.46
CA ASP A 40 0.46 10.24 6.56
C ASP A 40 1.14 10.76 5.30
N ARG A 41 1.66 9.87 4.44
CA ARG A 41 2.37 10.25 3.20
C ARG A 41 1.63 9.94 1.92
N LEU A 42 0.38 9.49 2.00
CA LEU A 42 -0.45 9.14 0.85
C LEU A 42 -1.46 10.24 0.54
N SER A 43 -1.99 10.23 -0.68
CA SER A 43 -3.11 11.10 -1.04
C SER A 43 -4.37 10.72 -0.27
N PRO A 44 -5.32 11.66 -0.08
CA PRO A 44 -6.61 11.35 0.54
C PRO A 44 -7.33 10.19 -0.15
N ARG A 45 -7.30 10.15 -1.49
CA ARG A 45 -7.98 9.10 -2.28
C ARG A 45 -7.45 7.70 -1.98
N LEU A 46 -6.13 7.54 -1.85
CA LEU A 46 -5.54 6.25 -1.48
C LEU A 46 -5.84 5.88 -0.03
N ARG A 47 -5.94 6.87 0.87
CA ARG A 47 -6.29 6.62 2.27
C ARG A 47 -7.73 6.15 2.47
N ASP A 48 -8.64 6.63 1.64
CA ASP A 48 -10.06 6.28 1.74
C ASP A 48 -10.37 4.88 1.19
N HIS A 49 -9.39 4.25 0.53
CA HIS A 49 -9.55 2.93 -0.06
C HIS A 49 -9.30 1.79 0.93
N ARG A 50 -10.03 0.69 0.79
CA ARG A 50 -9.91 -0.47 1.70
C ARG A 50 -8.57 -1.17 1.51
N THR A 51 -7.65 -0.90 2.43
CA THR A 51 -6.27 -1.35 2.35
C THR A 51 -5.96 -2.45 3.36
N PHE A 52 -5.31 -3.50 2.91
CA PHE A 52 -4.83 -4.64 3.68
C PHE A 52 -3.30 -4.66 3.68
N VAL A 53 -2.73 -4.84 4.86
CA VAL A 53 -1.28 -4.79 5.08
C VAL A 53 -0.73 -6.15 5.48
N SER A 54 0.54 -6.41 5.14
CA SER A 54 1.23 -7.61 5.59
C SER A 54 1.43 -7.60 7.11
N CYS A 55 1.47 -8.79 7.73
CA CYS A 55 1.82 -8.95 9.13
C CYS A 55 3.24 -8.42 9.46
N LEU A 56 4.11 -8.25 8.47
CA LEU A 56 5.43 -7.64 8.64
C LEU A 56 5.35 -6.17 9.08
N GLN A 57 4.23 -5.50 8.86
CA GLN A 57 4.03 -4.12 9.33
C GLN A 57 3.95 -4.03 10.86
N ASP A 58 3.52 -5.09 11.56
CA ASP A 58 3.38 -5.10 13.03
C ASP A 58 4.73 -5.14 13.77
N ILE A 59 5.83 -5.37 13.05
CA ILE A 59 7.18 -5.34 13.62
C ILE A 59 7.50 -3.89 14.05
N PRO A 60 7.96 -3.66 15.30
CA PRO A 60 8.34 -2.33 15.75
C PRO A 60 9.39 -1.69 14.83
N GLY A 61 9.09 -0.51 14.30
CA GLY A 61 9.98 0.21 13.37
C GLY A 61 10.00 -0.34 11.95
N SER A 62 9.06 -1.22 11.58
CA SER A 62 8.90 -1.78 10.23
C SER A 62 8.93 -0.72 9.13
N LEU A 63 8.22 0.41 9.31
CA LEU A 63 8.19 1.51 8.33
C LEU A 63 9.52 2.28 8.19
N SER A 64 10.43 2.14 9.16
CA SER A 64 11.78 2.72 9.10
C SER A 64 12.77 1.78 8.41
N TYR A 65 12.59 0.46 8.59
CA TYR A 65 13.51 -0.58 8.11
C TYR A 65 12.90 -1.54 7.08
N TYR A 66 11.80 -1.16 6.42
CA TYR A 66 11.06 -2.03 5.49
C TYR A 66 11.97 -2.68 4.43
N ARG A 67 12.96 -1.94 3.92
CA ARG A 67 13.96 -2.49 2.97
C ARG A 67 14.79 -3.63 3.55
N HIS A 68 15.07 -3.63 4.85
CA HIS A 68 15.79 -4.73 5.52
C HIS A 68 14.90 -5.95 5.76
N LEU A 69 13.58 -5.78 5.69
CA LEU A 69 12.62 -6.88 5.79
C LEU A 69 12.44 -7.62 4.46
N LEU A 70 13.08 -7.18 3.36
CA LEU A 70 13.06 -7.83 2.04
C LEU A 70 13.25 -9.36 2.09
N PRO A 71 14.21 -9.93 2.86
CA PRO A 71 14.41 -11.39 2.93
C PRO A 71 13.24 -12.15 3.57
N LEU A 72 12.37 -11.45 4.30
CA LEU A 72 11.20 -12.00 4.97
C LEU A 72 9.92 -11.78 4.16
N TYR A 73 10.03 -11.15 2.98
CA TYR A 73 8.87 -10.99 2.11
C TYR A 73 8.47 -12.38 1.59
N PRO A 74 7.16 -12.65 1.49
CA PRO A 74 6.67 -13.86 0.83
C PRO A 74 7.03 -13.89 -0.66
#